data_AF-A0A1M3IFR1-F1
#
_entry.id   AF-A0A1M3IFR1-F1
#
_cell.length_a   1.000
_cell.length_b   1.000
_cell.length_c   1.000
_cell.angle_alpha   90.00
_cell.angle_beta   90.00
_cell.angle_gamma   90.00
#
_symmetry.space_group_name_H-M   'P 1'
#
loop_
_entity.id
_entity.type
_entity.pdbx_description
1 polymer ?
#
loop_
_entity_poly.entity_id
_entity_poly.type
_entity_poly.pdbx_seq_one_letter_code
_entity_poly.pdbx_strand_id
1 'polypeptide(L)'
;MFQYKDIQWSRKVYNKKLKQLADLCNINKNLTSYVRKHSFATQAMLNDVPLNAIISMLGHSDLKTTQVYLKSLPENMLDQYSDKILNL
;
A
#
# COMPACT_ATOMS: atom_id res chain seq x y z
N MET A 1 -23.40 10.71 12.34
CA MET A 1 -24.11 10.06 11.21
C MET A 1 -23.96 10.83 9.88
N PHE A 2 -23.83 12.16 9.87
CA PHE A 2 -23.55 12.95 8.66
C PHE A 2 -22.13 12.74 8.10
N GLN A 3 -21.11 12.89 8.95
CA GLN A 3 -19.69 12.75 8.55
C GLN A 3 -19.32 11.40 7.89
N TYR A 4 -19.96 10.29 8.31
CA TYR A 4 -19.74 8.98 7.69
C TYR A 4 -20.28 8.93 6.25
N LYS A 5 -21.46 9.52 6.00
CA LYS A 5 -22.05 9.58 4.66
C LYS A 5 -21.19 10.44 3.73
N ASP A 6 -20.61 11.51 4.23
CA ASP A 6 -19.72 12.40 3.47
C ASP A 6 -18.45 11.67 3.01
N ILE A 7 -17.83 10.88 3.89
CA ILE A 7 -16.66 10.04 3.56
C ILE A 7 -17.03 9.01 2.49
N GLN A 8 -18.19 8.36 2.60
CA GLN A 8 -18.64 7.38 1.61
C GLN A 8 -18.91 8.03 0.25
N TRP A 9 -19.52 9.21 0.22
CA TRP A 9 -19.78 9.96 -0.99
C TRP A 9 -18.47 10.40 -1.66
N SER A 10 -17.54 10.96 -0.89
CA SER A 10 -16.22 11.37 -1.38
C SER A 10 -15.47 10.18 -2.00
N ARG A 11 -15.48 9.00 -1.35
CA ARG A 11 -14.89 7.77 -1.88
C ARG A 11 -15.53 7.34 -3.21
N LYS A 12 -16.85 7.43 -3.34
CA LYS A 12 -17.56 7.12 -4.60
C LYS A 12 -17.14 8.07 -5.72
N VAL A 13 -17.08 9.37 -5.45
CA VAL A 13 -16.65 10.38 -6.43
C VAL A 13 -15.20 10.13 -6.84
N TYR A 14 -14.32 9.85 -5.88
CA TYR A 14 -12.92 9.54 -6.16
C TYR A 14 -12.76 8.30 -7.05
N ASN A 15 -13.45 7.20 -6.73
CA ASN A 15 -13.41 5.98 -7.56
C ASN A 15 -14.01 6.21 -8.95
N LYS A 16 -15.04 7.06 -9.10
CA LYS A 16 -15.57 7.44 -10.41
C LYS A 16 -14.52 8.14 -11.27
N LYS A 17 -13.75 9.07 -10.69
CA LYS A 17 -12.63 9.74 -11.37
C LYS A 17 -11.51 8.76 -11.74
N LEU A 18 -11.18 7.82 -10.86
CA LEU A 18 -10.20 6.77 -11.16
C LEU A 18 -10.62 5.89 -12.33
N LYS A 19 -11.91 5.55 -12.44
CA LYS A 19 -12.43 4.82 -13.60
C LYS A 19 -12.23 5.62 -14.89
N GLN A 20 -12.56 6.91 -14.89
CA GLN A 20 -12.33 7.78 -16.06
C GLN A 20 -10.85 7.83 -16.45
N LEU A 21 -9.93 7.89 -15.49
CA LEU A 21 -8.49 7.84 -15.75
C LEU A 21 -8.06 6.47 -16.32
N ALA A 22 -8.65 5.37 -15.82
CA ALA A 22 -8.39 4.03 -16.35
C ALA A 22 -8.79 3.94 -17.83
N ASP A 23 -9.97 4.46 -18.16
CA ASP A 23 -10.49 4.50 -19.54
C ASP A 23 -9.57 5.33 -20.44
N LEU A 24 -9.12 6.51 -19.99
CA LEU A 24 -8.20 7.38 -20.74
C LEU A 24 -6.82 6.75 -20.99
N CYS A 25 -6.34 5.94 -20.03
CA CYS A 25 -5.04 5.29 -20.12
C CYS A 25 -5.11 3.87 -20.73
N ASN A 26 -6.28 3.43 -21.24
CA ASN A 26 -6.52 2.07 -21.73
C ASN A 26 -6.14 0.97 -20.70
N ILE A 27 -6.39 1.24 -19.41
CA ILE A 27 -6.15 0.28 -18.33
C ILE A 27 -7.41 -0.57 -18.15
N ASN A 28 -7.34 -1.85 -18.55
CA ASN A 28 -8.45 -2.81 -18.44
C ASN A 28 -8.76 -3.28 -17.00
N LYS A 29 -8.02 -2.80 -16.00
CA LYS A 29 -8.24 -3.14 -14.58
C LYS A 29 -9.09 -2.07 -13.90
N ASN A 30 -9.99 -2.50 -13.01
CA ASN A 30 -10.80 -1.59 -12.22
C ASN A 30 -9.95 -0.82 -11.20
N LEU A 31 -9.70 0.47 -11.45
CA LEU A 31 -8.96 1.33 -10.54
C LEU A 31 -9.85 1.80 -9.38
N THR A 32 -9.43 1.46 -8.16
CA THR A 32 -10.07 1.94 -6.93
C THR A 32 -9.03 2.57 -6.00
N SER A 33 -9.51 3.27 -4.97
CA SER A 33 -8.62 3.81 -3.92
C SER A 33 -7.70 2.78 -3.27
N TYR A 34 -8.08 1.49 -3.28
CA TYR A 34 -7.25 0.39 -2.77
C TYR A 34 -6.09 0.05 -3.72
N VAL A 35 -6.32 0.09 -5.04
CA VAL A 35 -5.31 -0.25 -6.05
C VAL A 35 -4.07 0.62 -5.91
N ARG A 36 -4.24 1.93 -5.68
CA ARG A 36 -3.12 2.85 -5.45
C ARG A 36 -2.21 2.41 -4.30
N LYS A 37 -2.79 2.00 -3.16
CA LYS A 37 -2.02 1.59 -1.99
C LYS A 37 -1.23 0.31 -2.25
N HIS A 38 -1.86 -0.66 -2.91
CA HIS A 38 -1.18 -1.90 -3.29
C HIS A 38 -0.08 -1.65 -4.31
N SER A 39 -0.33 -0.87 -5.36
CA SER A 39 0.70 -0.52 -6.35
C SER A 39 1.88 0.22 -5.71
N PHE A 40 1.63 1.15 -4.79
CA PHE A 40 2.68 1.83 -4.05
C PHE A 40 3.50 0.86 -3.19
N ALA A 41 2.83 0.00 -2.41
CA ALA A 41 3.50 -0.96 -1.55
C ALA A 41 4.37 -1.93 -2.35
N THR A 42 3.81 -2.51 -3.43
CA THR A 42 4.55 -3.40 -4.33
C THR A 42 5.76 -2.71 -4.92
N GLN A 43 5.62 -1.47 -5.39
CA GLN A 43 6.75 -0.77 -5.99
C GLN A 43 7.82 -0.40 -4.98
N ALA A 44 7.44 -0.02 -3.76
CA ALA A 44 8.40 0.25 -2.70
C ALA A 44 9.14 -1.04 -2.28
N MET A 45 8.45 -2.18 -2.21
CA MET A 45 9.07 -3.48 -1.96
C MET A 45 10.06 -3.88 -3.05
N LEU A 46 9.73 -3.61 -4.33
CA LEU A 46 10.62 -3.89 -5.46
C LEU A 46 11.85 -2.97 -5.51
N ASN A 47 11.83 -1.84 -4.79
CA ASN A 47 12.95 -0.91 -4.67
C ASN A 47 13.69 -1.07 -3.32
N ASP A 48 13.54 -2.23 -2.67
CA ASP A 48 14.18 -2.57 -1.40
C ASP A 48 13.91 -1.55 -0.28
N VAL A 49 12.78 -0.84 -0.35
CA VAL A 49 12.37 0.07 0.72
C VAL A 49 12.00 -0.78 1.94
N PRO A 50 12.56 -0.49 3.12
CA PRO A 50 12.24 -1.21 4.34
C PRO A 50 10.73 -1.22 4.63
N LEU A 51 10.18 -2.39 4.96
CA LEU A 51 8.74 -2.56 5.16
C LEU A 51 8.16 -1.58 6.20
N ASN A 52 8.90 -1.32 7.29
CA ASN A 52 8.52 -0.33 8.29
C ASN A 52 8.33 1.07 7.68
N ALA A 53 9.22 1.49 6.77
CA ALA A 53 9.11 2.75 6.05
C ALA A 53 7.88 2.73 5.11
N ILE A 54 7.63 1.64 4.39
CA ILE A 54 6.44 1.50 3.52
C ILE A 54 5.15 1.65 4.34
N ILE A 55 5.07 1.01 5.50
CA ILE A 55 3.89 1.05 6.39
C ILE A 55 3.66 2.46 6.94
N SER A 56 4.74 3.14 7.37
CA SER A 56 4.69 4.55 7.78
C SER A 56 4.24 5.46 6.62
N MET A 57 4.75 5.25 5.41
CA MET A 57 4.36 6.01 4.21
C MET A 57 2.89 5.79 3.80
N LEU A 58 2.33 4.60 4.09
CA LEU A 58 0.91 4.30 3.86
C LEU A 58 -0.03 4.84 4.95
N GLY A 59 0.52 5.46 5.99
CA GLY A 59 -0.22 6.16 7.04
C GLY A 59 -0.83 5.23 8.10
N HIS A 60 -0.29 4.03 8.28
CA HIS A 60 -0.69 3.17 9.39
C HIS A 60 -0.03 3.67 10.68
N SER A 61 -0.82 4.30 11.55
CA SER A 61 -0.43 4.70 12.90
C SER A 61 -0.60 3.58 13.94
N ASP A 62 -1.08 2.40 13.53
CA ASP A 62 -1.38 1.28 14.44
C ASP A 62 -0.32 0.17 14.37
N LEU A 63 0.32 -0.08 15.52
CA LEU A 63 1.31 -1.13 15.75
C LEU A 63 0.78 -2.52 15.37
N LYS A 64 -0.53 -2.75 15.53
CA LYS A 64 -1.16 -4.06 15.29
C LYS A 64 -1.17 -4.45 13.82
N THR A 65 -1.39 -3.48 12.92
CA THR A 65 -1.33 -3.74 11.47
C THR A 65 0.12 -3.97 11.03
N THR A 66 1.06 -3.23 11.63
CA THR A 66 2.50 -3.35 11.37
C THR A 66 3.03 -4.75 11.71
N GLN A 67 2.62 -5.32 12.84
CA GLN A 67 3.03 -6.67 13.27
C GLN A 67 2.54 -7.78 12.34
N VAL A 68 1.33 -7.67 11.78
CA VAL A 68 0.80 -8.65 10.82
C VAL A 68 1.62 -8.64 9.53
N TYR A 69 1.98 -7.45 9.03
CA TYR A 69 2.79 -7.33 7.83
C TYR A 69 4.22 -7.85 8.01
N LEU A 70 4.84 -7.59 9.17
CA LEU A 70 6.16 -8.14 9.51
C LEU A 70 6.18 -9.67 9.47
N LYS A 71 5.13 -10.33 9.97
CA LYS A 71 5.00 -11.81 9.93
C LYS A 71 4.77 -12.36 8.51
N SER A 72 4.26 -11.53 7.61
CA SER A 72 4.02 -11.93 6.21
C SER A 72 5.21 -11.64 5.27
N LEU A 73 6.33 -11.16 5.81
CA LEU A 73 7.52 -10.93 5.01
C LEU A 73 8.02 -12.27 4.43
N PRO A 74 8.31 -12.32 3.12
CA PRO A 74 8.93 -13.50 2.54
C PRO A 74 10.35 -13.68 3.11
N GLU A 75 10.73 -14.94 3.40
CA GLU A 75 11.99 -15.32 4.06
C GLU A 75 13.22 -14.70 3.36
N ASN A 76 13.20 -14.61 2.04
CA ASN A 76 14.28 -14.04 1.25
C ASN A 76 14.65 -12.58 1.60
N MET A 77 13.69 -11.78 2.08
CA MET A 77 13.97 -10.42 2.56
C MET A 77 14.61 -10.45 3.95
N LEU A 78 14.13 -11.32 4.84
CA LEU A 78 14.67 -11.44 6.20
C LEU A 78 16.10 -11.93 6.19
N ASP A 79 16.42 -12.84 5.26
CA ASP A 79 17.78 -13.32 5.04
C ASP A 79 18.69 -12.19 4.58
N GLN A 80 18.26 -11.37 3.60
CA GLN A 80 19.03 -10.20 3.15
C GLN A 80 19.26 -9.14 4.25
N TYR A 81 18.27 -8.92 5.11
CA TYR A 81 18.43 -8.02 6.26
C TYR A 81 19.40 -8.61 7.30
N SER A 82 19.33 -9.92 7.54
CA SER A 82 20.25 -10.62 8.46
C SER A 82 21.67 -10.60 7.93
N ASP A 83 21.86 -10.85 6.63
CA ASP A 83 23.16 -10.78 5.95
C ASP A 83 23.78 -9.38 6.05
N LYS A 84 22.97 -8.31 5.98
CA LYS A 84 23.46 -6.94 6.17
C LYS A 84 23.85 -6.63 7.62
N ILE A 85 23.21 -7.25 8.60
CA ILE A 85 23.53 -7.08 10.03
C ILE A 85 24.78 -7.88 10.40
N LEU A 86 24.93 -9.08 9.82
CA LEU A 86 26.03 -10.00 10.08
C LEU A 86 27.31 -9.63 9.32
N ASN A 87 27.19 -8.95 8.16
CA ASN A 87 28.33 -8.41 7.42
C ASN A 87 28.68 -6.96 7.85
N LEU A 88 28.81 -6.74 9.16
CA LEU A 88 29.59 -5.61 9.70
C LEU A 88 31.08 -5.94 9.65
#